data_AF-A0A4U9VH32-F1
#
_entry.id   AF-A0A4U9VH32-F1
#
_cell.length_a   1.000
_cell.length_b   1.000
_cell.length_c   1.000
_cell.angle_alpha   90.00
_cell.angle_beta   90.00
_cell.angle_gamma   90.00
#
_symmetry.space_group_name_H-M   'P 1'
#
loop_
_entity.id
_entity.type
_entity.pdbx_description
1 polymer ?
#
loop_
_entity_poly.entity_id
_entity_poly.type
_entity_poly.pdbx_seq_one_letter_code
_entity_poly.pdbx_strand_id
1 'polypeptide(L)'
;MGVDDAVNRQFLVRADRFALVTKDEGNVSVPFAVQNGQTFINSAFIADGTITNAKIGNAAITTAKIGDAQIDTLRIKGNSVIVPAAFEWQGGAYANDTEYTLIDGVVSLDYGAQLIMVAALRQSYFNTERHTRATLYLNGNQVAEFYAGAPNDSPVMMATTYAGAGVHRFTIKWWAWKDVVLNKVTLAVWGAMR
;
A
#
# COMPACT_ATOMS: atom_id res chain seq x y z
N MET A 1 55.75 21.84 8.49
CA MET A 1 55.20 20.48 8.75
C MET A 1 56.07 19.50 7.97
N GLY A 2 56.79 18.61 8.66
CA GLY A 2 57.85 17.79 8.08
C GLY A 2 57.32 16.53 7.37
N VAL A 3 57.88 16.27 6.20
CA VAL A 3 57.62 15.11 5.32
C VAL A 3 58.86 14.22 5.31
N ASP A 4 58.85 13.19 6.18
CA ASP A 4 59.54 11.86 6.17
C ASP A 4 59.62 11.33 7.63
N ASP A 5 59.54 10.06 8.01
CA ASP A 5 59.25 8.76 7.39
C ASP A 5 58.68 7.86 8.56
N ALA A 6 57.86 6.85 8.27
CA ALA A 6 57.44 5.74 9.16
C ALA A 6 56.80 5.95 10.58
N VAL A 7 56.59 7.15 11.12
CA VAL A 7 55.98 7.35 12.46
C VAL A 7 54.63 8.07 12.37
N ASN A 8 53.62 7.56 13.09
CA ASN A 8 52.23 8.02 13.09
C ASN A 8 52.15 9.55 13.31
N ARG A 9 51.85 10.33 12.26
CA ARG A 9 51.69 11.79 12.35
C ARG A 9 50.26 12.12 12.72
N GLN A 10 50.05 12.76 13.87
CA GLN A 10 48.73 13.16 14.35
C GLN A 10 48.67 14.68 14.53
N PHE A 11 47.50 15.23 14.22
CA PHE A 11 47.13 16.58 14.58
C PHE A 11 46.07 16.49 15.68
N LEU A 12 46.49 16.72 16.92
CA LEU A 12 45.62 16.72 18.10
C LEU A 12 45.26 18.16 18.44
N VAL A 13 43.97 18.44 18.59
CA VAL A 13 43.47 19.76 18.98
C VAL A 13 42.68 19.63 20.28
N ARG A 14 43.04 20.44 21.27
CA ARG A 14 42.24 20.63 22.48
C ARG A 14 41.55 21.98 22.39
N ALA A 15 40.24 21.97 22.17
CA ALA A 15 39.43 23.18 22.07
C ALA A 15 37.99 22.87 22.51
N ASP A 16 37.29 23.87 23.05
CA ASP A 16 35.86 23.77 23.32
C ASP A 16 35.04 23.66 22.02
N ARG A 17 35.57 24.26 20.95
CA ARG A 17 35.01 24.20 19.60
C ARG A 17 36.11 24.14 18.55
N PHE A 18 35.99 23.18 17.64
CA PHE A 18 36.76 23.13 16.40
C PHE A 18 35.79 23.24 15.23
N ALA A 19 36.01 24.17 14.29
CA ALA A 19 35.07 24.44 13.21
C ALA A 19 35.77 24.93 11.94
N LEU A 20 35.24 24.55 10.78
CA LEU A 20 35.58 25.18 9.51
C LEU A 20 34.64 26.36 9.31
N VAL A 21 35.20 27.56 9.11
CA VAL A 21 34.42 28.78 8.87
C VAL A 21 34.71 29.26 7.45
N THR A 22 33.64 29.48 6.69
CA THR A 22 33.70 30.02 5.32
C THR A 22 33.02 31.39 5.31
N LYS A 23 33.49 32.30 4.47
CA LYS A 23 32.91 33.62 4.29
C LYS A 23 32.84 33.95 2.81
N ASP A 24 31.65 33.87 2.25
CA ASP A 24 31.38 34.23 0.85
C ASP A 24 30.50 35.47 0.83
N GLU A 25 31.00 36.56 0.25
CA GLU A 25 30.26 37.83 0.02
C GLU A 25 29.49 38.37 1.24
N GLY A 26 29.99 38.11 2.45
CA GLY A 26 29.39 38.57 3.71
C GLY A 26 28.58 37.51 4.48
N ASN A 27 28.29 36.37 3.88
CA ASN A 27 27.66 35.22 4.55
C ASN A 27 28.71 34.35 5.22
N VAL A 28 28.64 34.22 6.55
CA VAL A 28 29.50 33.31 7.32
C VAL A 28 28.79 31.98 7.50
N SER A 29 29.41 30.88 7.05
CA SER A 29 28.88 29.52 7.19
C SER A 29 29.86 28.60 7.91
N VAL A 30 29.32 27.66 8.68
CA VAL A 30 30.08 26.65 9.43
C VAL A 30 29.64 25.26 8.97
N PRO A 31 30.16 24.75 7.82
CA PRO A 31 29.75 23.47 7.27
C PRO A 31 30.16 22.25 8.13
N PHE A 32 31.18 22.42 8.98
CA PHE A 32 31.66 21.40 9.91
C PHE A 32 32.00 22.03 11.25
N ALA A 33 31.51 21.45 12.34
CA ALA A 33 31.93 21.80 13.70
C ALA A 33 31.90 20.59 14.64
N VAL A 34 32.88 20.53 15.53
CA VAL A 34 32.89 19.66 16.70
C VAL A 34 32.77 20.54 17.94
N GLN A 35 31.70 20.35 18.70
CA GLN A 35 31.41 21.06 19.94
C GLN A 35 30.45 20.23 20.79
N ASN A 36 30.52 20.35 22.12
CA ASN A 36 29.63 19.64 23.05
C ASN A 36 29.57 18.11 22.83
N GLY A 37 30.68 17.49 22.40
CA GLY A 37 30.76 16.06 22.11
C GLY A 37 29.99 15.60 20.86
N GLN A 38 29.53 16.52 20.03
CA GLN A 38 28.81 16.22 18.80
C GLN A 38 29.53 16.80 17.58
N THR A 39 29.41 16.10 16.46
CA THR A 39 29.85 16.59 15.16
C THR A 39 28.63 17.08 14.39
N PHE A 40 28.69 18.32 13.93
CA PHE A 40 27.67 18.97 13.10
C PHE A 40 28.18 19.06 11.67
N ILE A 41 27.40 18.57 10.72
CA ILE A 41 27.71 18.60 9.30
C ILE A 41 26.45 19.07 8.56
N ASN A 42 26.55 20.15 7.78
CA ASN A 42 25.40 20.68 7.03
C ASN A 42 24.99 19.76 5.87
N SER A 43 25.97 19.14 5.21
CA SER A 43 25.77 18.19 4.11
C SER A 43 26.95 17.22 4.05
N ALA A 44 26.66 15.94 3.86
CA ALA A 44 27.67 14.90 3.72
C ALA A 44 27.24 13.93 2.63
N PHE A 45 28.15 13.63 1.71
CA PHE A 45 28.06 12.45 0.87
C PHE A 45 28.91 11.36 1.52
N ILE A 46 28.28 10.24 1.90
CA ILE A 46 28.94 9.10 2.54
C ILE A 46 28.83 7.93 1.58
N ALA A 47 29.97 7.50 1.02
CA ALA A 47 30.00 6.34 0.12
C ALA A 47 29.72 5.05 0.88
N ASP A 48 30.43 4.83 1.99
CA ASP A 48 30.28 3.68 2.89
C ASP A 48 30.23 4.17 4.34
N GLY A 49 29.20 3.78 5.08
CA GLY A 49 29.03 4.19 6.47
C GLY A 49 28.24 3.16 7.28
N THR A 50 28.73 2.84 8.47
CA THR A 50 28.02 2.02 9.46
C THR A 50 27.47 2.94 10.54
N ILE A 51 26.15 2.95 10.73
CA ILE A 51 25.49 3.77 11.75
C ILE A 51 24.75 2.85 12.71
N THR A 52 25.21 2.77 13.97
CA THR A 52 24.54 1.95 14.99
C THR A 52 23.18 2.50 15.37
N ASN A 53 23.05 3.83 15.48
CA ASN A 53 21.78 4.51 15.77
C ASN A 53 21.73 5.87 15.06
N ALA A 54 20.62 6.13 14.36
CA ALA A 54 20.35 7.42 13.74
C ALA A 54 19.10 8.05 14.35
N LYS A 55 19.18 9.34 14.70
CA LYS A 55 17.99 10.15 14.97
C LYS A 55 17.60 10.86 13.69
N ILE A 56 16.45 10.49 13.13
CA ILE A 56 15.99 10.96 11.83
C ILE A 56 14.65 11.68 12.06
N GLY A 57 14.52 12.88 11.50
CA GLY A 57 13.27 13.64 11.57
C GLY A 57 12.14 12.98 10.78
N ASN A 58 10.90 13.36 11.08
CA ASN A 58 9.74 12.87 10.35
C ASN A 58 9.85 13.17 8.85
N ALA A 59 9.51 12.19 8.01
CA ALA A 59 9.55 12.28 6.55
C ALA A 59 10.91 12.66 5.93
N ALA A 60 12.02 12.51 6.67
CA ALA A 60 13.35 12.89 6.18
C ALA A 60 14.01 11.85 5.23
N ILE A 61 13.45 10.64 5.14
CA ILE A 61 13.91 9.61 4.20
C ILE A 61 12.93 9.54 3.03
N THR A 62 13.36 9.91 1.83
CA THR A 62 12.56 9.78 0.60
C THR A 62 12.76 8.42 -0.07
N THR A 63 14.00 7.91 -0.10
CA THR A 63 14.33 6.57 -0.60
C THR A 63 15.37 5.94 0.33
N ALA A 64 15.19 4.67 0.67
CA ALA A 64 16.18 3.89 1.40
C ALA A 64 16.22 2.47 0.84
N LYS A 65 17.43 1.95 0.63
CA LYS A 65 17.62 0.51 0.44
C LYS A 65 17.72 -0.11 1.83
N ILE A 66 16.72 -0.91 2.16
CA ILE A 66 16.63 -1.60 3.44
C ILE A 66 16.78 -3.09 3.14
N GLY A 67 17.74 -3.75 3.78
CA GLY A 67 18.03 -5.17 3.56
C GLY A 67 16.93 -6.08 4.11
N ASP A 68 16.94 -7.34 3.64
CA ASP A 68 15.97 -8.35 4.06
C ASP A 68 15.97 -8.52 5.59
N ALA A 69 14.78 -8.57 6.19
CA ALA A 69 14.52 -8.63 7.65
C ALA A 69 14.87 -7.38 8.49
N GLN A 70 15.29 -6.25 7.91
CA GLN A 70 15.50 -5.01 8.69
C GLN A 70 14.19 -4.31 9.10
N ILE A 71 13.11 -4.55 8.35
CA ILE A 71 11.76 -4.08 8.66
C ILE A 71 10.92 -5.27 9.12
N ASP A 72 10.73 -5.40 10.43
CA ASP A 72 9.85 -6.43 11.01
C ASP A 72 8.44 -5.88 11.25
N THR A 73 7.49 -6.78 11.43
CA THR A 73 6.06 -6.56 11.74
C THR A 73 5.80 -5.84 13.06
N LEU A 74 6.80 -5.72 13.94
CA LEU A 74 6.72 -4.86 15.13
C LEU A 74 7.07 -3.40 14.82
N ARG A 75 7.75 -3.15 13.68
CA ARG A 75 8.16 -1.82 13.19
C ARG A 75 7.24 -1.29 12.09
N ILE A 76 6.59 -2.16 11.31
CA ILE A 76 5.44 -1.79 10.49
C ILE A 76 4.20 -1.97 11.35
N LYS A 77 3.36 -0.94 11.51
CA LYS A 77 2.10 -1.10 12.27
C LYS A 77 1.33 -2.32 11.73
N GLY A 78 0.83 -3.21 12.59
CA GLY A 78 0.06 -4.38 12.17
C GLY A 78 -1.08 -3.98 11.22
N ASN A 79 -1.28 -4.76 10.14
CA ASN A 79 -2.20 -4.45 9.04
C ASN A 79 -1.87 -3.18 8.22
N SER A 80 -0.67 -2.58 8.35
CA SER A 80 -0.31 -1.37 7.58
C SER A 80 0.09 -1.64 6.14
N VAL A 81 0.29 -2.91 5.77
CA VAL A 81 0.45 -3.34 4.38
C VAL A 81 -0.74 -4.23 4.03
N ILE A 82 -1.85 -3.57 3.75
CA ILE A 82 -3.02 -4.19 3.13
C ILE A 82 -3.00 -3.82 1.65
N VAL A 83 -3.55 -4.69 0.81
CA VAL A 83 -4.03 -4.30 -0.52
C VAL A 83 -5.55 -4.05 -0.39
N PRO A 84 -6.02 -2.86 0.03
CA PRO A 84 -7.44 -2.55 -0.01
C PRO A 84 -7.78 -2.15 -1.44
N ALA A 85 -8.39 -3.06 -2.19
CA ALA A 85 -9.04 -2.70 -3.42
C ALA A 85 -10.54 -2.63 -3.18
N ALA A 86 -11.15 -1.50 -3.52
CA ALA A 86 -12.59 -1.33 -3.51
C ALA A 86 -13.03 -0.97 -4.93
N PHE A 87 -14.01 -1.70 -5.43
CA PHE A 87 -14.63 -1.44 -6.72
C PHE A 87 -16.11 -1.16 -6.47
N GLU A 88 -16.64 -0.14 -7.13
CA GLU A 88 -18.04 0.21 -7.04
C GLU A 88 -18.66 0.32 -8.42
N TRP A 89 -19.90 -0.11 -8.51
CA TRP A 89 -20.79 0.21 -9.60
C TRP A 89 -22.01 0.91 -9.03
N GLN A 90 -22.36 2.07 -9.59
CA GLN A 90 -23.54 2.85 -9.26
C GLN A 90 -24.35 3.03 -10.54
N GLY A 91 -25.61 2.60 -10.55
CA GLY A 91 -26.50 2.83 -11.67
C GLY A 91 -27.84 2.21 -11.36
N GLY A 92 -28.93 2.97 -11.47
CA GLY A 92 -30.27 2.39 -11.41
C GLY A 92 -30.54 1.61 -12.70
N ALA A 93 -30.06 0.36 -12.80
CA ALA A 93 -30.26 -0.47 -13.98
C ALA A 93 -31.50 -1.34 -13.80
N TYR A 94 -32.46 -1.18 -14.71
CA TYR A 94 -33.55 -2.13 -14.85
C TYR A 94 -33.02 -3.41 -15.47
N ALA A 95 -33.29 -4.53 -14.82
CA ALA A 95 -33.06 -5.83 -15.41
C ALA A 95 -33.88 -6.01 -16.69
N ASN A 96 -33.46 -6.92 -17.56
CA ASN A 96 -34.17 -7.30 -18.77
C ASN A 96 -33.89 -8.76 -19.17
N ASP A 97 -33.71 -9.64 -18.17
CA ASP A 97 -33.31 -11.04 -18.35
C ASP A 97 -31.94 -11.24 -19.04
N THR A 98 -31.11 -10.19 -19.13
CA THR A 98 -29.72 -10.28 -19.63
C THR A 98 -28.71 -10.23 -18.48
N GLU A 99 -27.58 -10.92 -18.64
CA GLU A 99 -26.46 -10.85 -17.71
C GLU A 99 -25.56 -9.65 -18.02
N TYR A 100 -25.26 -8.85 -17.01
CA TYR A 100 -24.45 -7.64 -17.08
C TYR A 100 -23.13 -7.84 -16.35
N THR A 101 -22.03 -7.35 -16.91
CA THR A 101 -20.77 -7.16 -16.18
C THR A 101 -20.79 -5.80 -15.51
N LEU A 102 -20.75 -5.77 -14.18
CA LEU A 102 -20.91 -4.55 -13.38
C LEU A 102 -19.58 -4.04 -12.81
N ILE A 103 -18.76 -4.97 -12.32
CA ILE A 103 -17.41 -4.67 -11.87
C ILE A 103 -16.46 -5.39 -12.81
N ASP A 104 -15.44 -4.69 -13.26
CA ASP A 104 -14.29 -5.23 -13.98
C ASP A 104 -13.04 -4.44 -13.58
N GLY A 105 -12.37 -4.89 -12.53
CA GLY A 105 -11.26 -4.18 -11.90
C GLY A 105 -10.03 -5.06 -11.75
N VAL A 106 -8.85 -4.45 -11.64
CA VAL A 106 -7.59 -5.17 -11.46
C VAL A 106 -6.89 -4.78 -10.17
N VAL A 107 -6.22 -5.74 -9.54
CA VAL A 107 -5.34 -5.55 -8.39
C VAL A 107 -4.00 -6.20 -8.71
N SER A 108 -2.91 -5.50 -8.43
CA SER A 108 -1.56 -6.09 -8.50
C SER A 108 -1.14 -6.59 -7.13
N LEU A 109 -0.64 -7.82 -7.08
CA LEU A 109 -0.07 -8.44 -5.89
C LEU A 109 1.43 -8.63 -6.10
N ASP A 110 2.26 -8.05 -5.24
CA ASP A 110 3.72 -8.20 -5.31
C ASP A 110 4.16 -9.63 -4.91
N TYR A 111 3.37 -10.28 -4.06
CA TYR A 111 3.56 -11.65 -3.57
C TYR A 111 2.22 -12.37 -3.57
N GLY A 112 2.25 -13.70 -3.58
CA GLY A 112 1.03 -14.48 -3.45
C GLY A 112 0.39 -14.32 -2.07
N ALA A 113 -0.92 -14.10 -2.03
CA ALA A 113 -1.65 -13.77 -0.81
C ALA A 113 -2.98 -14.52 -0.74
N GLN A 114 -3.40 -14.83 0.50
CA GLN A 114 -4.79 -15.23 0.74
C GLN A 114 -5.66 -13.98 0.66
N LEU A 115 -6.63 -14.01 -0.26
CA LEU A 115 -7.59 -12.95 -0.48
C LEU A 115 -8.88 -13.23 0.29
N ILE A 116 -9.44 -12.18 0.87
CA ILE A 116 -10.81 -12.11 1.36
C ILE A 116 -11.54 -11.12 0.44
N MET A 117 -12.64 -11.56 -0.13
CA MET A 117 -13.47 -10.75 -1.02
C MET A 117 -14.88 -10.70 -0.48
N VAL A 118 -15.46 -9.50 -0.43
CA VAL A 118 -16.85 -9.28 -0.02
C VAL A 118 -17.51 -8.39 -1.05
N ALA A 119 -18.56 -8.89 -1.68
CA ALA A 119 -19.40 -8.13 -2.57
C ALA A 119 -20.80 -7.94 -1.97
N ALA A 120 -21.29 -6.72 -1.96
CA ALA A 120 -22.63 -6.39 -1.50
C ALA A 120 -23.38 -5.66 -2.62
N LEU A 121 -24.62 -6.05 -2.87
CA LEU A 121 -25.49 -5.39 -3.83
C LEU A 121 -26.63 -4.68 -3.09
N ARG A 122 -27.20 -3.66 -3.74
CA ARG A 122 -28.49 -3.07 -3.37
C ARG A 122 -29.41 -3.16 -4.57
N GLN A 123 -30.57 -3.76 -4.39
CA GLN A 123 -31.57 -3.95 -5.43
C GLN A 123 -32.97 -3.67 -4.89
N SER A 124 -33.90 -3.42 -5.79
CA SER A 124 -35.30 -3.11 -5.47
C SER A 124 -36.24 -3.96 -6.30
N TYR A 125 -37.36 -4.31 -5.68
CA TYR A 125 -38.37 -5.18 -6.25
C TYR A 125 -39.74 -4.50 -6.25
N PHE A 126 -40.46 -4.57 -7.37
CA PHE A 126 -41.83 -4.10 -7.57
C PHE A 126 -42.89 -5.23 -7.51
N ASN A 127 -42.52 -6.49 -7.25
CA ASN A 127 -43.40 -7.69 -7.16
C ASN A 127 -42.65 -8.85 -6.45
N THR A 128 -43.36 -9.92 -6.10
CA THR A 128 -42.93 -10.92 -5.11
C THR A 128 -42.30 -12.20 -5.67
N GLU A 129 -42.51 -12.57 -6.93
CA GLU A 129 -41.90 -13.76 -7.55
C GLU A 129 -40.75 -13.33 -8.46
N ARG A 130 -39.53 -13.27 -7.92
CA ARG A 130 -38.38 -12.77 -8.69
C ARG A 130 -37.08 -13.49 -8.40
N HIS A 131 -36.37 -13.71 -9.50
CA HIS A 131 -35.07 -14.34 -9.50
C HIS A 131 -33.98 -13.31 -9.80
N THR A 132 -32.89 -13.42 -9.05
CA THR A 132 -31.70 -12.59 -9.20
C THR A 132 -30.48 -13.48 -8.96
N ARG A 133 -29.42 -13.22 -9.71
CA ARG A 133 -28.14 -13.91 -9.59
C ARG A 133 -27.02 -12.89 -9.68
N ALA A 134 -26.05 -13.01 -8.79
CA ALA A 134 -24.79 -12.31 -8.90
C ALA A 134 -23.66 -13.33 -8.77
N THR A 135 -22.59 -13.15 -9.55
CA THR A 135 -21.45 -14.07 -9.53
C THR A 135 -20.17 -13.25 -9.51
N LEU A 136 -19.31 -13.53 -8.54
CA LEU A 136 -17.97 -12.96 -8.40
C LEU A 136 -16.95 -13.90 -9.03
N TYR A 137 -16.08 -13.34 -9.89
CA TYR A 137 -15.00 -14.03 -10.56
C TYR A 137 -13.64 -13.43 -10.20
N LEU A 138 -12.65 -14.29 -10.06
CA LEU A 138 -11.22 -13.95 -9.99
C LEU A 138 -10.53 -14.58 -11.20
N ASN A 139 -9.93 -13.78 -12.07
CA ASN A 139 -9.28 -14.23 -13.30
C ASN A 139 -10.18 -15.14 -14.18
N GLY A 140 -11.48 -14.84 -14.21
CA GLY A 140 -12.46 -15.64 -14.94
C GLY A 140 -12.96 -16.90 -14.21
N ASN A 141 -12.37 -17.27 -13.07
CA ASN A 141 -12.85 -18.38 -12.24
C ASN A 141 -13.90 -17.87 -11.25
N GLN A 142 -15.07 -18.50 -11.19
CA GLN A 142 -16.10 -18.19 -10.21
C GLN A 142 -15.60 -18.52 -8.80
N VAL A 143 -15.67 -17.54 -7.89
CA VAL A 143 -15.22 -17.68 -6.49
C VAL A 143 -16.35 -17.51 -5.48
N ALA A 144 -17.42 -16.81 -5.85
CA ALA A 144 -18.66 -16.77 -5.09
C ALA A 144 -19.85 -16.53 -6.00
N GLU A 145 -21.01 -16.97 -5.54
CA GLU A 145 -22.29 -16.72 -6.19
C GLU A 145 -23.35 -16.44 -5.13
N PHE A 146 -24.26 -15.54 -5.49
CA PHE A 146 -25.53 -15.37 -4.85
C PHE A 146 -26.61 -15.69 -5.88
N TYR A 147 -27.57 -16.52 -5.48
CA TYR A 147 -28.80 -16.76 -6.21
C TYR A 147 -29.97 -16.69 -5.24
N ALA A 148 -30.97 -15.86 -5.55
CA ALA A 148 -32.22 -15.87 -4.80
C ALA A 148 -33.40 -16.09 -5.74
N GLY A 149 -34.27 -17.02 -5.33
CA GLY A 149 -35.60 -17.22 -5.93
C GLY A 149 -36.72 -16.40 -5.27
N ALA A 150 -36.36 -15.48 -4.37
CA ALA A 150 -37.27 -14.55 -3.73
C ALA A 150 -36.61 -13.16 -3.62
N PRO A 151 -37.39 -12.07 -3.44
CA PRO A 151 -36.85 -10.73 -3.24
C PRO A 151 -35.85 -10.66 -2.08
N ASN A 152 -34.65 -10.15 -2.37
CA ASN A 152 -33.63 -9.85 -1.39
C ASN A 152 -32.97 -8.53 -1.77
N ASP A 153 -33.33 -7.44 -1.09
CA ASP A 153 -32.87 -6.10 -1.46
C ASP A 153 -31.35 -5.89 -1.25
N SER A 154 -30.68 -6.78 -0.52
CA SER A 154 -29.30 -6.57 -0.07
C SER A 154 -28.48 -7.86 0.03
N PRO A 155 -28.25 -8.56 -1.09
CA PRO A 155 -27.48 -9.78 -1.05
C PRO A 155 -25.99 -9.49 -0.88
N VAL A 156 -25.33 -10.40 -0.17
CA VAL A 156 -23.89 -10.37 0.09
C VAL A 156 -23.28 -11.68 -0.39
N MET A 157 -22.19 -11.58 -1.13
CA MET A 157 -21.32 -12.69 -1.53
C MET A 157 -19.98 -12.54 -0.80
N MET A 158 -19.46 -13.65 -0.27
CA MET A 158 -18.15 -13.68 0.37
C MET A 158 -17.35 -14.84 -0.19
N ALA A 159 -16.07 -14.61 -0.45
CA ALA A 159 -15.13 -15.63 -0.90
C ALA A 159 -13.78 -15.45 -0.22
N THR A 160 -13.09 -16.57 -0.01
CA THR A 160 -11.66 -16.54 0.27
C THR A 160 -10.95 -17.45 -0.72
N THR A 161 -9.81 -17.01 -1.25
CA THR A 161 -9.02 -17.81 -2.18
C THR A 161 -7.57 -17.34 -2.18
N TYR A 162 -6.66 -18.21 -2.58
CA TYR A 162 -5.27 -17.84 -2.81
C TYR A 162 -5.09 -17.26 -4.20
N ALA A 163 -4.36 -16.16 -4.30
CA ALA A 163 -3.88 -15.59 -5.55
C ALA A 163 -2.36 -15.55 -5.52
N GLY A 164 -1.69 -15.92 -6.61
CA GLY A 164 -0.24 -15.80 -6.75
C GLY A 164 0.23 -14.35 -6.84
N ALA A 165 1.52 -14.14 -7.02
CA ALA A 165 2.03 -12.81 -7.39
C ALA A 165 1.58 -12.46 -8.83
N GLY A 166 1.34 -11.18 -9.09
CA GLY A 166 0.96 -10.67 -10.40
C GLY A 166 -0.33 -9.86 -10.40
N VAL A 167 -0.82 -9.55 -11.61
CA VAL A 167 -2.06 -8.80 -11.80
C VAL A 167 -3.25 -9.74 -11.83
N HIS A 168 -4.23 -9.48 -10.96
CA HIS A 168 -5.45 -10.24 -10.81
C HIS A 168 -6.67 -9.40 -11.17
N ARG A 169 -7.58 -9.95 -11.96
CA ARG A 169 -8.82 -9.31 -12.39
C ARG A 169 -10.00 -9.82 -11.57
N PHE A 170 -10.80 -8.90 -11.05
CA PHE A 170 -12.03 -9.15 -10.32
C PHE A 170 -13.20 -8.70 -11.17
N THR A 171 -14.16 -9.60 -11.38
CA THR A 171 -15.35 -9.32 -12.17
C THR A 171 -16.59 -9.68 -11.39
N ILE A 172 -17.60 -8.82 -11.37
CA ILE A 172 -18.94 -9.18 -10.91
C ILE A 172 -19.89 -9.14 -12.07
N LYS A 173 -20.59 -10.25 -12.26
CA LYS A 173 -21.72 -10.33 -13.19
C LYS A 173 -23.03 -10.42 -12.43
N TRP A 174 -24.08 -9.86 -13.01
CA TRP A 174 -25.41 -9.85 -12.43
C TRP A 174 -26.47 -10.08 -13.48
N TRP A 175 -27.48 -10.87 -13.13
CA TRP A 175 -28.65 -11.14 -13.94
C TRP A 175 -29.88 -11.10 -13.04
N ALA A 176 -31.00 -10.60 -13.55
CA ALA A 176 -32.29 -10.70 -12.87
C ALA A 176 -33.45 -10.61 -13.85
N TRP A 177 -34.65 -10.92 -13.37
CA TRP A 177 -35.90 -10.72 -14.09
C TRP A 177 -36.22 -9.24 -14.30
N LYS A 178 -36.87 -8.92 -15.42
CA LYS A 178 -37.13 -7.57 -15.95
C LYS A 178 -37.59 -6.49 -14.96
N ASP A 179 -38.23 -6.91 -13.87
CA ASP A 179 -38.79 -5.97 -12.94
C ASP A 179 -37.83 -5.62 -11.79
N VAL A 180 -36.69 -6.31 -11.64
CA VAL A 180 -35.68 -6.00 -10.60
C VAL A 180 -34.87 -4.80 -11.04
N VAL A 181 -34.65 -3.86 -10.11
CA VAL A 181 -33.73 -2.75 -10.32
C VAL A 181 -32.50 -2.98 -9.47
N LEU A 182 -31.32 -2.97 -10.10
CA LEU A 182 -30.07 -2.89 -9.37
C LEU A 182 -29.73 -1.43 -9.14
N ASN A 183 -29.36 -1.06 -7.91
CA ASN A 183 -29.04 0.31 -7.53
C ASN A 183 -27.52 0.51 -7.36
N LYS A 184 -26.87 -0.43 -6.66
CA LYS A 184 -25.46 -0.35 -6.29
C LYS A 184 -24.83 -1.73 -6.17
N VAL A 185 -23.55 -1.83 -6.53
CA VAL A 185 -22.67 -2.94 -6.16
C VAL A 185 -21.38 -2.38 -5.58
N THR A 186 -20.93 -2.95 -4.47
CA THR A 186 -19.61 -2.70 -3.90
C THR A 186 -18.89 -4.03 -3.75
N LEU A 187 -17.66 -4.10 -4.24
CA LEU A 187 -16.72 -5.18 -3.96
C LEU A 187 -15.56 -4.61 -3.16
N ALA A 188 -15.26 -5.24 -2.05
CA ALA A 188 -14.06 -4.98 -1.30
C ALA A 188 -13.19 -6.23 -1.26
N VAL A 189 -11.89 -6.05 -1.50
CA VAL A 189 -10.88 -7.09 -1.54
C VAL A 189 -9.78 -6.73 -0.57
N TRP A 190 -9.40 -7.70 0.26
CA TRP A 190 -8.28 -7.59 1.19
C TRP A 190 -7.37 -8.80 1.04
N GLY A 191 -6.07 -8.57 0.94
CA GLY A 191 -5.06 -9.61 1.03
C GLY A 191 -4.14 -9.35 2.20
N ALA A 192 -3.81 -10.40 2.97
CA ALA A 192 -2.70 -10.36 3.90
C ALA A 192 -1.43 -10.73 3.14
N MET A 193 -0.54 -9.75 2.94
CA MET A 193 0.81 -10.03 2.45
C MET A 193 1.62 -10.60 3.61
N ARG A 194 2.16 -11.81 3.43
CA ARG A 194 3.15 -12.43 4.30
C ARG A 194 4.40 -12.70 3.50
#